data_AF-A0A1A8J6F6-F1
#
_entry.id   AF-A0A1A8J6F6-F1
#
_cell.length_a   1.000
_cell.length_b   1.000
_cell.length_c   1.000
_cell.angle_alpha   90.00
_cell.angle_beta   90.00
_cell.angle_gamma   90.00
#
_symmetry.space_group_name_H-M   'P 1'
#
loop_
_entity.id
_entity.type
_entity.pdbx_description
1 polymer ?
#
loop_
_entity_poly.entity_id
_entity_poly.type
_entity_poly.pdbx_seq_one_letter_code
_entity_poly.pdbx_strand_id
1 'polypeptide(L)'
;MTWPEVVRAYCESDSEYRHVLPFLENEDYPYEPLENKIKVLQFLVDQFLATNIAREELMSEGVVAYDDHCRVCHRLGDLLCCETCSAVYHLECVKPPLQEVPEDEWQCE
;
A
#
# COMPACT_ATOMS: atom_id res chain seq x y z
N MET A 1 -13.04 5.68 -26.37
CA MET A 1 -13.06 4.42 -25.60
C MET A 1 -13.45 4.78 -24.18
N THR A 2 -14.54 4.22 -23.67
CA THR A 2 -15.00 4.47 -22.28
C THR A 2 -14.32 3.48 -21.34
N TRP A 3 -14.26 3.78 -20.05
CA TRP A 3 -13.66 2.83 -19.09
C TRP A 3 -14.35 1.45 -19.08
N PRO A 4 -15.68 1.30 -19.25
CA PRO A 4 -16.31 -0.01 -19.35
C PRO A 4 -15.86 -0.82 -20.56
N GLU A 5 -15.70 -0.16 -21.71
CA GLU A 5 -15.19 -0.78 -22.94
C GLU A 5 -13.75 -1.28 -22.73
N VAL A 6 -12.92 -0.50 -22.03
CA VAL A 6 -11.55 -0.90 -21.68
C VAL A 6 -11.55 -2.12 -20.77
N VAL A 7 -12.40 -2.14 -19.74
CA VAL A 7 -12.51 -3.28 -18.81
C VAL A 7 -13.04 -4.52 -19.55
N ARG A 8 -14.01 -4.37 -20.45
CA ARG A 8 -14.51 -5.48 -21.27
C ARG A 8 -13.39 -6.05 -22.15
N ALA A 9 -12.67 -5.20 -22.88
CA ALA A 9 -11.55 -5.63 -23.72
C ALA A 9 -10.44 -6.34 -22.89
N TYR A 10 -10.19 -5.86 -21.66
CA TYR A 10 -9.28 -6.53 -20.73
C TYR A 10 -9.79 -7.91 -20.33
N CYS A 11 -11.06 -8.04 -19.93
CA CYS A 11 -11.67 -9.34 -19.58
C CYS A 11 -11.79 -10.29 -20.77
N GLU A 12 -11.87 -9.80 -22.00
CA GLU A 12 -11.86 -10.61 -23.23
C GLU A 12 -10.45 -11.13 -23.58
N SER A 13 -9.41 -10.40 -23.16
CA SER A 13 -8.02 -10.71 -23.52
C SER A 13 -7.50 -12.01 -22.89
N ASP A 14 -8.07 -12.44 -21.77
CA ASP A 14 -7.72 -13.68 -21.08
C ASP A 14 -8.96 -14.55 -20.85
N SER A 15 -8.83 -15.86 -21.15
CA SER A 15 -9.88 -16.84 -20.87
C SER A 15 -10.23 -16.95 -19.39
N GLU A 16 -9.28 -16.70 -18.50
CA GLU A 16 -9.51 -16.77 -17.05
C GLU A 16 -10.44 -15.65 -16.57
N TYR A 17 -10.49 -14.51 -17.27
CA TYR A 17 -11.29 -13.34 -16.88
C TYR A 17 -12.71 -13.34 -17.44
N ARG A 18 -13.04 -14.29 -18.33
CA ARG A 18 -14.34 -14.35 -19.01
C ARG A 18 -15.53 -14.48 -18.07
N HIS A 19 -15.33 -15.00 -16.86
CA HIS A 19 -16.37 -15.09 -15.84
C HIS A 19 -16.91 -13.72 -15.40
N VAL A 20 -16.19 -12.63 -15.69
CA VAL A 20 -16.57 -11.25 -15.36
C VAL A 20 -17.40 -10.58 -16.46
N LEU A 21 -17.30 -11.05 -17.71
CA LEU A 21 -17.99 -10.46 -18.86
C LEU A 21 -19.51 -10.34 -18.71
N PRO A 22 -20.23 -11.31 -18.10
CA PRO A 22 -21.68 -11.18 -17.89
C PRO A 22 -22.07 -9.96 -17.05
N PHE A 23 -21.17 -9.43 -16.21
CA PHE A 23 -21.40 -8.23 -15.41
C PHE A 23 -21.11 -6.92 -16.18
N LEU A 24 -20.55 -7.01 -17.40
CA LEU A 24 -20.17 -5.89 -18.27
C LEU A 24 -21.01 -5.80 -19.56
N GLU A 25 -21.74 -6.87 -19.88
CA GLU A 25 -22.59 -6.99 -21.07
C GLU A 25 -23.98 -6.38 -20.90
N ASN A 26 -24.35 -5.97 -19.67
CA ASN A 26 -25.62 -5.32 -19.46
C ASN A 26 -25.63 -3.95 -20.16
N GLU A 27 -26.67 -3.65 -20.94
CA GLU A 27 -26.72 -2.46 -21.82
C GLU A 27 -26.55 -1.15 -21.05
N ASP A 28 -26.89 -1.18 -19.76
CA ASP A 28 -26.80 -0.04 -18.86
C ASP A 28 -25.52 0.00 -18.03
N TYR A 29 -24.54 -0.91 -18.16
CA TYR A 29 -23.29 -0.80 -17.38
C TYR A 29 -22.48 0.44 -17.82
N PRO A 30 -22.14 1.38 -16.91
CA PRO A 30 -22.07 1.24 -15.45
C PRO A 30 -23.18 1.99 -14.68
N TYR A 31 -24.30 2.33 -15.33
CA TYR A 31 -25.49 2.97 -14.77
C TYR A 31 -26.50 2.01 -14.12
N GLU A 32 -26.22 0.71 -14.13
CA GLU A 32 -27.04 -0.32 -13.48
C GLU A 32 -26.91 -0.33 -11.93
N PRO A 33 -27.66 -1.20 -11.20
CA PRO A 33 -27.55 -1.32 -9.75
C PRO A 33 -26.14 -1.70 -9.25
N LEU A 34 -25.87 -1.41 -7.99
CA LEU A 34 -24.53 -1.49 -7.39
C LEU A 34 -23.89 -2.90 -7.42
N GLU A 35 -24.69 -3.97 -7.45
CA GLU A 35 -24.21 -5.34 -7.27
C GLU A 35 -23.16 -5.77 -8.31
N ASN A 36 -23.42 -5.53 -9.60
CA ASN A 36 -22.49 -5.90 -10.66
C ASN A 36 -21.22 -5.03 -10.63
N LYS A 37 -21.34 -3.77 -10.24
CA LYS A 37 -20.19 -2.86 -10.06
C LYS A 37 -19.25 -3.38 -8.99
N ILE A 38 -19.78 -3.85 -7.86
CA ILE A 38 -18.97 -4.43 -6.80
C ILE A 38 -18.22 -5.65 -7.31
N LYS A 39 -18.87 -6.55 -8.06
CA LYS A 39 -18.22 -7.74 -8.61
C LYS A 39 -17.07 -7.39 -9.56
N VAL A 40 -17.27 -6.43 -10.46
CA VAL A 40 -16.22 -5.97 -11.39
C VAL A 40 -15.09 -5.28 -10.63
N LEU A 41 -15.41 -4.38 -9.69
CA LEU A 41 -14.40 -3.68 -8.90
C LEU A 41 -13.58 -4.64 -8.04
N GLN A 42 -14.24 -5.61 -7.41
CA GLN A 42 -13.58 -6.63 -6.61
C GLN A 42 -12.62 -7.46 -7.47
N PHE A 43 -13.06 -7.91 -8.66
CA PHE A 43 -12.18 -8.58 -9.60
C PHE A 43 -10.95 -7.74 -9.98
N LEU A 44 -11.14 -6.47 -10.34
CA LEU A 44 -10.04 -5.58 -10.72
C LEU A 44 -9.07 -5.34 -9.56
N VAL A 45 -9.59 -5.21 -8.34
CA VAL A 45 -8.78 -5.09 -7.12
C VAL A 45 -8.00 -6.39 -6.89
N ASP A 46 -8.62 -7.56 -7.00
CA ASP A 46 -7.94 -8.84 -6.84
C ASP A 46 -6.81 -9.01 -7.87
N GLN A 47 -7.03 -8.61 -9.13
CA GLN A 47 -5.97 -8.62 -10.15
C GLN A 47 -4.83 -7.67 -9.80
N PHE A 48 -5.14 -6.48 -9.29
CA PHE A 48 -4.11 -5.54 -8.85
C PHE A 48 -3.31 -6.10 -7.67
N LEU A 49 -3.98 -6.66 -6.67
CA LEU A 49 -3.36 -7.26 -5.49
C LEU A 49 -2.51 -8.49 -5.83
N ALA A 50 -2.87 -9.22 -6.89
CA ALA A 50 -2.09 -10.34 -7.40
C ALA A 50 -0.79 -9.91 -8.10
N THR A 51 -0.62 -8.63 -8.45
CA THR A 51 0.63 -8.14 -9.04
C THR A 51 1.78 -8.24 -8.02
N ASN A 52 2.98 -8.57 -8.49
CA ASN A 52 4.16 -8.66 -7.61
C ASN A 52 4.41 -7.34 -6.86
N ILE A 53 4.18 -6.19 -7.51
CA ILE A 53 4.38 -4.87 -6.91
C ILE A 53 3.42 -4.66 -5.71
N ALA A 54 2.12 -4.86 -5.91
CA ALA A 54 1.16 -4.69 -4.82
C ALA A 54 1.36 -5.73 -3.71
N ARG A 55 1.69 -6.97 -4.09
CA ARG A 55 1.97 -8.04 -3.14
C ARG A 55 3.23 -7.77 -2.33
N GLU A 56 4.31 -7.27 -2.94
CA GLU A 56 5.55 -6.94 -2.24
C GLU A 56 5.33 -5.85 -1.20
N GLU A 57 4.57 -4.80 -1.55
CA GLU A 57 4.23 -3.72 -0.61
C GLU A 57 3.36 -4.24 0.56
N LEU A 58 2.34 -5.07 0.28
CA LEU A 58 1.43 -5.62 1.30
C LEU A 58 2.07 -6.70 2.17
N MET A 59 2.99 -7.48 1.60
CA MET A 59 3.76 -8.50 2.33
C MET A 59 5.01 -7.92 3.00
N SER A 60 5.39 -6.67 2.70
CA SER A 60 6.28 -5.92 3.57
C SER A 60 5.50 -5.67 4.86
N GLU A 61 5.73 -6.54 5.84
CA GLU A 61 5.09 -6.46 7.16
C GLU A 61 5.57 -5.20 7.89
N GLY A 62 5.11 -4.02 7.49
CA GLY A 62 5.39 -2.76 8.18
C GLY A 62 6.86 -2.52 8.50
N VAL A 63 7.80 -3.12 7.75
CA VAL A 63 9.23 -2.94 7.98
C VAL A 63 9.54 -1.55 7.44
N VAL A 64 9.33 -0.57 8.30
CA VAL A 64 9.72 0.79 8.08
C VAL A 64 11.22 0.74 7.76
N ALA A 65 11.56 1.05 6.51
CA ALA A 65 12.94 1.19 6.11
C ALA A 65 13.49 2.43 6.84
N TYR A 66 14.27 2.19 7.88
CA TYR A 66 14.87 3.24 8.69
C TYR A 66 16.01 3.94 7.95
N ASP A 67 16.13 5.25 8.16
CA ASP A 67 17.25 6.03 7.64
C ASP A 67 18.56 5.60 8.33
N ASP A 68 19.69 5.67 7.61
CA ASP A 68 21.00 5.35 8.20
C ASP A 68 21.60 6.51 9.03
N HIS A 69 21.05 7.72 8.88
CA HIS A 69 21.60 8.94 9.46
C HIS A 69 20.60 9.58 10.42
N CYS A 70 21.10 10.07 11.56
CA CYS A 70 20.28 10.83 12.49
C CYS A 70 19.59 12.01 11.78
N ARG A 71 18.27 12.13 11.93
CA ARG A 71 17.46 13.18 11.27
C ARG A 71 17.81 14.61 11.71
N VAL A 72 18.50 14.76 12.85
CA VAL A 72 18.90 16.06 13.41
C VAL A 72 20.32 16.43 13.04
N CYS A 73 21.29 15.53 13.23
CA CYS A 73 22.71 15.84 13.02
C CYS A 73 23.30 15.29 11.71
N HIS A 74 22.54 14.46 10.99
CA HIS A 74 22.93 13.81 9.73
C HIS A 74 24.20 12.98 9.83
N ARG A 75 24.46 12.37 10.99
CA ARG A 75 25.59 11.47 11.22
C ARG A 75 25.11 10.05 11.47
N LEU A 76 25.94 9.11 11.09
CA LEU A 76 25.84 7.69 11.45
C LEU A 76 26.21 7.50 12.94
N GLY A 77 25.73 6.43 13.56
CA GLY A 77 26.03 6.09 14.95
C GLY A 77 25.01 5.13 15.55
N ASP A 78 24.87 5.19 16.88
CA ASP A 78 23.82 4.47 17.60
C ASP A 78 22.52 5.27 17.54
N LEU A 79 21.55 4.76 16.78
CA LEU A 79 20.35 5.48 16.41
C LEU A 79 19.11 4.76 16.95
N LEU A 80 18.23 5.53 17.60
CA LEU A 80 16.91 5.15 18.05
C LEU A 80 15.92 5.27 16.89
N CYS A 81 15.17 4.21 16.64
CA CYS A 81 14.17 4.12 15.57
C CYS A 81 12.79 4.60 16.04
N CYS A 82 12.06 5.30 15.17
CA CYS A 82 10.68 5.71 15.42
C CYS A 82 9.68 4.65 14.94
N GLU A 83 8.74 4.21 15.77
CA GLU A 83 7.79 3.15 15.40
C GLU A 83 6.82 3.53 14.26
N THR A 84 6.63 4.82 13.99
CA THR A 84 5.63 5.30 13.03
C THR A 84 6.21 5.89 11.75
N CYS A 85 7.53 6.02 11.63
CA CYS A 85 8.17 6.58 10.44
C CYS A 85 9.64 6.15 10.29
N SER A 86 10.23 6.38 9.11
CA SER A 86 11.63 6.01 8.81
C SER A 86 12.69 6.77 9.60
N ALA A 87 12.30 7.75 10.42
CA ALA A 87 13.24 8.62 11.10
C ALA A 87 14.00 7.89 12.21
N VAL A 88 15.29 8.20 12.30
CA VAL A 88 16.16 7.73 13.37
C VAL A 88 16.91 8.88 14.06
N TYR A 89 17.24 8.71 15.34
CA TYR A 89 17.81 9.78 16.15
C TYR A 89 18.85 9.27 17.15
N HIS A 90 19.92 10.03 17.42
CA HIS A 90 20.69 9.79 18.64
C HIS A 90 19.84 10.14 19.87
N LEU A 91 20.06 9.47 21.00
CA LEU A 91 19.39 9.77 22.26
C LEU A 91 19.57 11.23 22.71
N GLU A 92 20.72 11.83 22.41
CA GLU A 92 20.98 13.26 22.69
C GLU A 92 20.31 14.22 21.71
N CYS A 93 19.93 13.74 20.52
CA CYS A 93 19.33 14.53 19.45
C CYS A 93 17.80 14.62 19.55
N VAL A 94 17.16 13.71 20.30
CA VAL A 94 15.73 13.77 20.57
C VAL A 94 15.40 14.87 21.59
N LYS A 95 14.14 15.30 21.62
CA LYS A 95 13.64 16.31 22.56
C LYS A 95 12.49 15.70 23.36
N PRO A 96 12.58 15.65 24.70
CA PRO A 96 13.78 15.90 25.51
C PRO A 96 14.89 14.86 25.25
N PRO A 97 16.19 15.21 25.46
CA PRO A 97 17.28 14.25 25.32
C PRO A 97 17.10 13.05 26.25
N LEU A 98 17.21 11.85 25.70
CA LEU A 98 17.13 10.60 26.44
C LEU A 98 18.52 10.20 26.96
N GLN A 99 18.56 9.57 28.13
CA GLN A 99 19.81 9.03 28.69
C GLN A 99 20.01 7.56 28.34
N GLU A 100 18.93 6.82 28.15
CA GLU A 100 18.92 5.38 27.89
C GLU A 100 17.87 5.06 26.82
N VAL A 101 18.00 3.90 26.18
CA VAL A 101 17.02 3.42 25.20
C VAL A 101 15.71 3.08 25.95
N PRO A 102 14.55 3.59 25.52
CA PRO A 102 13.27 3.26 26.14
C PRO A 102 12.99 1.75 26.11
N GLU A 103 12.40 1.21 27.18
CA GLU A 103 11.95 -0.19 27.20
C GLU A 103 10.66 -0.41 26.39
N ASP A 104 9.85 0.65 26.26
CA ASP A 104 8.60 0.68 25.50
C ASP A 104 8.78 1.32 24.11
N GLU A 105 7.76 1.18 23.26
CA GLU A 105 7.68 1.82 21.95
C GLU A 105 7.93 3.33 22.01
N TRP A 106 8.84 3.83 21.15
CA TRP A 106 9.18 5.24 21.07
C TRP A 106 8.74 5.86 19.74
N GLN A 107 8.21 7.07 19.81
CA GLN A 107 7.75 7.83 18.64
C GLN A 107 8.36 9.24 18.67
N CYS A 108 8.81 9.73 17.52
CA CYS A 108 9.29 11.10 17.39
C CYS A 108 8.11 12.10 17.40
N GLU A 109 8.36 13.32 17.89
CA GLU A 109 7.41 14.44 17.86
C GLU A 109 7.21 15.03 16.45
#